data_AF-A0A9D6MP88-F1
#
_entry.id   AF-A0A9D6MP88-F1
#
_cell.length_a   1.000
_cell.length_b   1.000
_cell.length_c   1.000
_cell.angle_alpha   90.00
_cell.angle_beta   90.00
_cell.angle_gamma   90.00
#
_symmetry.space_group_name_H-M   'P 1'
#
loop_
_entity.id
_entity.type
_entity.pdbx_description
1 polymer ?
#
loop_
_entity_poly.entity_id
_entity_poly.type
_entity_poly.pdbx_seq_one_letter_code
_entity_poly.pdbx_strand_id
1 'polypeptide(L)'
;MDARKNSSVAETADREIVITRTFDAPRELVWQAWTDPAHLMRWWAPKGCTTPFCKVDLRPGGKFHYCMRLPEGRDIWGMGVYREIVAPSRLVYTDSFADAQGNPVPPAHYGISASHPAESLVTVTFEEHEGGTKLTLRHAIPVSVEERKGAEQGWSEMLERLAEDLAKA
;
A
#
# COMPACT_ATOMS: atom_id res chain seq x y z
N MET A 1 -13.23 -25.42 -38.95
CA MET A 1 -12.27 -26.30 -38.25
C MET A 1 -10.96 -25.53 -38.21
N ASP A 2 -10.44 -24.99 -37.13
CA ASP A 2 -10.82 -24.90 -35.72
C ASP A 2 -10.16 -23.63 -35.19
N ALA A 3 -10.92 -22.76 -34.52
CA ALA A 3 -10.39 -21.64 -33.77
C ALA A 3 -10.75 -21.85 -32.30
N ARG A 4 -9.81 -22.41 -31.52
CA ARG A 4 -9.84 -22.34 -30.06
C ARG A 4 -8.42 -22.14 -29.53
N LYS A 5 -8.13 -20.90 -29.13
CA LYS A 5 -7.34 -20.60 -27.94
C LYS A 5 -8.01 -19.42 -27.23
N ASN A 6 -9.05 -19.73 -26.48
CA ASN A 6 -9.71 -18.78 -25.57
C ASN A 6 -8.79 -18.66 -24.35
N SER A 7 -8.02 -17.58 -24.25
CA SER A 7 -7.34 -17.23 -23.01
C SER A 7 -8.33 -16.44 -22.15
N SER A 8 -8.78 -17.03 -21.04
CA SER A 8 -9.65 -16.36 -20.08
C SER A 8 -8.82 -15.39 -19.23
N VAL A 9 -8.79 -14.12 -19.67
CA VAL A 9 -8.30 -12.99 -18.87
C VAL A 9 -9.50 -12.12 -18.52
N ALA A 10 -10.35 -12.57 -17.60
CA ALA A 10 -11.54 -11.78 -17.20
C ALA A 10 -12.11 -12.06 -15.80
N GLU A 11 -11.47 -12.84 -14.92
CA GLU A 11 -12.02 -13.11 -13.56
C GLU A 11 -11.23 -12.44 -12.42
N THR A 12 -10.04 -11.88 -12.69
CA THR A 12 -9.19 -11.25 -11.65
C THR A 12 -9.40 -9.74 -11.52
N ALA A 13 -9.89 -9.06 -12.57
CA ALA A 13 -9.95 -7.60 -12.61
C ALA A 13 -10.90 -6.99 -11.56
N ASP A 14 -11.90 -7.74 -11.07
CA ASP A 14 -12.89 -7.23 -10.12
C ASP A 14 -12.43 -7.24 -8.65
N ARG A 15 -11.25 -7.82 -8.34
CA ARG A 15 -10.76 -8.03 -6.96
C ARG A 15 -9.39 -7.41 -6.67
N GLU A 16 -8.92 -6.53 -7.55
CA GLU A 16 -7.62 -5.89 -7.41
C GLU A 16 -7.74 -4.39 -7.71
N ILE A 17 -7.03 -3.59 -6.94
CA ILE A 17 -6.80 -2.18 -7.21
C ILE A 17 -5.45 -2.05 -7.89
N VAL A 18 -5.40 -1.39 -9.04
CA VAL A 18 -4.15 -1.11 -9.75
C VAL A 18 -4.01 0.39 -9.96
N ILE A 19 -2.99 0.99 -9.34
CA ILE A 19 -2.68 2.41 -9.47
C ILE A 19 -1.28 2.56 -10.06
N THR A 20 -1.16 3.34 -11.12
CA THR A 20 0.14 3.69 -11.73
C THR A 20 0.37 5.18 -11.61
N ARG A 21 1.55 5.58 -11.17
CA ARG A 21 1.95 6.98 -11.05
C ARG A 21 3.42 7.17 -11.41
N THR A 22 3.74 8.28 -12.06
CA THR A 22 5.13 8.69 -12.31
C THR A 22 5.54 9.75 -11.29
N PHE A 23 6.75 9.61 -10.77
CA PHE A 23 7.39 10.54 -9.84
C PHE A 23 8.62 11.13 -10.50
N ASP A 24 8.78 12.44 -10.42
CA ASP A 24 9.98 13.16 -10.85
C ASP A 24 11.07 13.03 -9.77
N ALA A 25 11.51 11.80 -9.53
CA ALA A 25 12.51 11.44 -8.54
C ALA A 25 13.24 10.15 -8.97
N PRO A 26 14.53 9.99 -8.64
CA PRO A 26 15.28 8.75 -8.91
C PRO A 26 14.65 7.55 -8.20
N ARG A 27 14.75 6.37 -8.82
CA ARG A 27 14.13 5.13 -8.34
C ARG A 27 14.57 4.77 -6.93
N GLU A 28 15.84 4.99 -6.61
CA GLU A 28 16.41 4.73 -5.30
C GLU A 28 15.79 5.61 -4.21
N LEU A 29 15.44 6.86 -4.54
CA LEU A 29 14.77 7.77 -3.59
C LEU A 29 13.31 7.36 -3.37
N VAL A 30 12.59 6.98 -4.43
CA VAL A 30 11.21 6.47 -4.28
C VAL A 30 11.20 5.16 -3.49
N TRP A 31 12.19 4.29 -3.69
CA TRP A 31 12.39 3.08 -2.90
C TRP A 31 12.63 3.38 -1.43
N GLN A 32 13.55 4.30 -1.11
CA GLN A 32 13.80 4.75 0.27
C GLN A 32 12.53 5.33 0.89
N ALA A 33 11.79 6.15 0.14
CA ALA A 33 10.55 6.73 0.62
C ALA A 33 9.51 5.70 1.07
N TRP A 34 9.56 4.50 0.48
CA TRP A 34 8.66 3.38 0.77
C TRP A 34 9.17 2.40 1.82
N THR A 35 10.45 2.44 2.15
CA THR A 35 11.10 1.42 2.98
C THR A 35 11.77 1.96 4.23
N ASP A 36 12.03 3.27 4.28
CA ASP A 36 12.54 3.95 5.47
C ASP A 36 11.37 4.46 6.33
N PRO A 37 11.28 4.10 7.63
CA PRO A 37 10.23 4.57 8.52
C PRO A 37 10.17 6.10 8.63
N ALA A 38 11.31 6.81 8.57
CA ALA A 38 11.36 8.26 8.65
C ALA A 38 10.69 8.92 7.43
N HIS A 39 10.79 8.30 6.26
CA HIS A 39 10.08 8.77 5.06
C HIS A 39 8.60 8.39 5.13
N LEU A 40 8.27 7.14 5.45
CA LEU A 40 6.89 6.66 5.54
C LEU A 40 6.04 7.55 6.45
N MET A 41 6.58 8.00 7.59
CA MET A 41 5.82 8.88 8.51
C MET A 41 5.40 10.23 7.90
N ARG A 42 5.98 10.66 6.78
CA ARG A 42 5.66 11.94 6.12
C ARG A 42 4.45 11.83 5.18
N TRP A 43 4.22 10.66 4.59
CA TRP A 43 3.23 10.49 3.52
C TRP A 43 2.25 9.32 3.70
N TRP A 44 2.52 8.36 4.61
CA TRP A 44 1.74 7.13 4.79
C TRP A 44 0.40 7.32 5.54
N ALA A 45 -0.39 8.29 5.10
CA ALA A 45 -1.76 8.48 5.54
C ALA A 45 -2.53 9.33 4.50
N PRO A 46 -3.85 9.12 4.30
CA PRO A 46 -4.67 9.97 3.43
C PRO A 46 -4.67 11.45 3.86
N LYS A 47 -5.30 12.31 3.07
CA LYS A 47 -5.37 13.75 3.40
C LYS A 47 -6.14 13.95 4.73
N GLY A 48 -5.66 14.87 5.55
CA GLY A 48 -6.20 15.13 6.90
C GLY A 48 -5.73 14.16 8.00
N CYS A 49 -5.14 13.02 7.65
CA CYS A 49 -4.60 12.05 8.59
C CYS A 49 -3.08 12.21 8.79
N THR A 50 -2.54 11.67 9.88
CA THR A 50 -1.08 11.65 10.14
C THR A 50 -0.57 10.24 10.44
N THR A 51 0.74 10.05 10.35
CA THR A 51 1.41 8.78 10.66
C THR A 51 2.38 8.97 11.84
N PRO A 52 1.88 9.06 13.08
CA PRO A 52 2.72 9.38 14.24
C PRO A 52 3.69 8.27 14.65
N PHE A 53 3.53 7.06 14.12
CA PHE A 53 4.38 5.92 14.42
C PHE A 53 4.56 5.04 13.19
N CYS A 54 5.80 4.60 12.98
CA CYS A 54 6.15 3.63 11.96
C CYS A 54 7.40 2.86 12.40
N LYS A 55 7.36 1.53 12.29
CA LYS A 55 8.49 0.64 12.50
C LYS A 55 8.59 -0.33 11.32
N VAL A 56 9.80 -0.47 10.80
CA VAL A 56 10.09 -1.34 9.65
C VAL A 56 11.20 -2.32 10.03
N ASP A 57 10.97 -3.60 9.78
CA ASP A 57 11.98 -4.67 9.73
C ASP A 57 12.07 -5.16 8.27
N LEU A 58 12.89 -4.47 7.45
CA LEU A 58 12.93 -4.63 5.99
C LEU A 58 13.71 -5.89 5.57
N ARG A 59 13.09 -7.05 5.77
CA ARG A 59 13.57 -8.36 5.31
C ARG A 59 12.38 -9.28 5.04
N PRO A 60 12.51 -10.32 4.19
CA PRO A 60 11.47 -11.34 4.08
C PRO A 60 11.08 -11.93 5.45
N GLY A 61 9.78 -11.96 5.74
CA GLY A 61 9.21 -12.34 7.03
C GLY A 61 9.28 -11.26 8.12
N GLY A 62 9.94 -10.14 7.85
CA GLY A 62 9.97 -8.97 8.73
C GLY A 62 8.64 -8.20 8.69
N LYS A 63 8.36 -7.46 9.76
CA LYS A 63 7.11 -6.72 9.94
C LYS A 63 7.27 -5.23 9.62
N PHE A 64 6.24 -4.68 9.01
CA PHE A 64 5.97 -3.25 8.90
C PHE A 64 4.78 -2.94 9.81
N HIS A 65 4.93 -2.06 10.80
CA HIS A 65 3.86 -1.72 11.77
C HIS A 65 3.76 -0.21 11.88
N TYR A 66 2.55 0.32 11.79
CA TYR A 66 2.31 1.75 11.75
C TYR A 66 1.04 2.15 12.50
N CYS A 67 1.01 3.40 12.95
CA CYS A 67 -0.18 4.06 13.46
C CYS A 67 -0.60 5.12 12.45
N MET A 68 -1.87 5.11 12.07
CA MET A 68 -2.53 6.20 11.38
C MET A 68 -3.46 6.92 12.35
N ARG A 69 -3.32 8.24 12.47
CA ARG A 69 -4.18 9.06 13.32
C ARG A 69 -5.14 9.87 12.45
N LEU A 70 -6.43 9.67 12.69
CA LEU A 70 -7.52 10.36 12.01
C LEU A 70 -7.63 11.81 12.50
N PRO A 71 -8.30 12.71 11.76
CA PRO A 71 -8.45 14.13 12.13
C PRO A 71 -9.07 14.34 13.53
N GLU A 72 -9.99 13.47 13.93
CA GLU A 72 -10.64 13.49 15.24
C GLU A 72 -9.76 12.95 16.39
N GLY A 73 -8.52 12.54 16.09
CA GLY A 73 -7.56 12.05 17.07
C GLY A 73 -7.62 10.55 17.35
N ARG A 74 -8.54 9.81 16.70
CA ARG A 74 -8.61 8.35 16.81
C ARG A 74 -7.45 7.69 16.08
N ASP A 75 -6.84 6.69 16.71
CA ASP A 75 -5.76 5.89 16.14
C ASP A 75 -6.29 4.59 15.51
N ILE A 76 -5.80 4.30 14.30
CA ILE A 76 -5.94 3.03 13.60
C ILE A 76 -4.54 2.46 13.39
N TRP A 77 -4.31 1.25 13.88
CA TRP A 77 -3.04 0.57 13.75
C TRP A 77 -3.12 -0.47 12.64
N GLY A 78 -2.08 -0.49 11.81
CA GLY A 78 -1.95 -1.42 10.71
C GLY A 78 -0.60 -2.11 10.73
N MET A 79 -0.54 -3.30 10.16
CA MET A 79 0.70 -4.02 9.98
C MET A 79 0.73 -4.81 8.68
N GLY A 80 1.95 -5.12 8.26
CA GLY A 80 2.23 -6.01 7.16
C GLY A 80 3.42 -6.90 7.42
N VAL A 81 3.49 -8.01 6.69
CA VAL A 81 4.65 -8.91 6.65
C VAL A 81 5.25 -8.87 5.25
N TYR A 82 6.53 -8.51 5.14
CA TYR A 82 7.23 -8.52 3.86
C TYR A 82 7.35 -9.95 3.33
N ARG A 83 6.85 -10.20 2.12
CA ARG A 83 6.90 -11.48 1.43
C ARG A 83 8.05 -11.54 0.44
N GLU A 84 8.28 -10.46 -0.28
CA GLU A 84 9.32 -10.34 -1.31
C GLU A 84 9.94 -8.95 -1.26
N ILE A 85 11.26 -8.88 -1.36
CA ILE A 85 12.02 -7.63 -1.41
C ILE A 85 13.08 -7.79 -2.50
N VAL A 86 12.95 -7.02 -3.57
CA VAL A 86 13.95 -6.92 -4.64
C VAL A 86 14.28 -5.45 -4.78
N ALA A 87 15.28 -4.99 -4.03
CA ALA A 87 15.64 -3.57 -4.05
C ALA A 87 16.37 -3.20 -5.36
N PRO A 88 16.10 -2.02 -5.97
CA PRO A 88 15.04 -1.06 -5.66
C PRO A 88 13.82 -1.20 -6.60
N SER A 89 13.48 -2.41 -7.06
CA SER A 89 12.52 -2.65 -8.15
C SER A 89 11.17 -3.23 -7.74
N ARG A 90 11.08 -3.94 -6.60
CA ARG A 90 9.85 -4.62 -6.19
C ARG A 90 9.75 -4.85 -4.69
N LEU A 91 8.56 -4.62 -4.15
CA LEU A 91 8.20 -4.87 -2.76
C LEU A 91 6.84 -5.57 -2.70
N VAL A 92 6.76 -6.67 -1.95
CA VAL A 92 5.49 -7.38 -1.71
C VAL A 92 5.31 -7.56 -0.21
N TYR A 93 4.17 -7.14 0.32
CA TYR A 93 3.85 -7.28 1.74
C TYR A 93 2.35 -7.53 1.92
N THR A 94 2.00 -8.11 3.06
CA THR A 94 0.59 -8.22 3.47
C THR A 94 0.11 -6.93 4.09
N ASP A 95 -1.19 -6.66 4.05
CA ASP A 95 -1.82 -5.53 4.74
C ASP A 95 -2.93 -6.06 5.64
N SER A 96 -2.95 -5.62 6.90
CA SER A 96 -3.85 -6.11 7.93
C SER A 96 -3.97 -5.09 9.07
N PHE A 97 -5.07 -5.14 9.81
CA PHE A 97 -5.22 -4.34 11.02
C PHE A 97 -4.41 -4.94 12.17
N ALA A 98 -3.88 -4.09 13.03
CA ALA A 98 -3.15 -4.47 14.23
C ALA A 98 -3.67 -3.73 15.46
N ASP A 99 -3.24 -4.12 16.65
CA ASP A 99 -3.25 -3.28 17.84
C ASP A 99 -1.98 -2.41 17.93
N ALA A 100 -1.90 -1.60 18.99
CA ALA A 100 -0.73 -0.75 19.28
C ALA A 100 0.55 -1.55 19.60
N GLN A 101 0.43 -2.84 19.90
CA GLN A 101 1.54 -3.75 20.20
C GLN A 101 2.01 -4.52 18.94
N GLY A 102 1.34 -4.36 17.80
CA GLY A 102 1.67 -5.03 16.54
C GLY A 102 1.16 -6.47 16.46
N ASN A 103 0.09 -6.77 17.19
CA ASN A 103 -0.64 -8.03 17.06
C ASN A 103 -1.78 -7.85 16.05
N PRO A 104 -2.01 -8.80 15.12
CA PRO A 104 -3.13 -8.74 14.19
C PRO A 104 -4.48 -8.71 14.92
N VAL A 105 -5.40 -7.87 14.44
CA VAL A 105 -6.79 -7.79 14.93
C VAL A 105 -7.76 -7.87 13.75
N PRO A 106 -9.00 -8.37 13.94
CA PRO A 106 -9.98 -8.39 12.87
C PRO A 106 -10.45 -6.96 12.53
N PRO A 107 -10.93 -6.69 11.29
CA PRO A 107 -11.46 -5.38 10.89
C PRO A 107 -12.53 -4.82 11.84
N ALA A 108 -13.35 -5.71 12.42
CA ALA A 108 -14.37 -5.36 13.41
C ALA A 108 -13.82 -4.63 14.65
N HIS A 109 -12.54 -4.81 14.99
CA HIS A 109 -11.86 -4.06 16.05
C HIS A 109 -11.95 -2.55 15.83
N TYR A 110 -11.90 -2.11 14.56
CA TYR A 110 -12.02 -0.71 14.19
C TYR A 110 -13.44 -0.30 13.77
N GLY A 111 -14.42 -1.20 13.88
CA GLY A 111 -15.79 -0.98 13.41
C GLY A 111 -15.94 -1.13 11.89
N ILE A 112 -14.95 -1.77 11.24
CA ILE A 112 -14.99 -2.07 9.81
C ILE A 112 -15.73 -3.39 9.60
N SER A 113 -16.50 -3.46 8.53
CA SER A 113 -17.31 -4.64 8.19
C SER A 113 -16.47 -5.92 8.17
N ALA A 114 -17.05 -7.01 8.66
CA ALA A 114 -16.44 -8.35 8.59
C ALA A 114 -16.33 -8.88 7.15
N SER A 115 -16.95 -8.23 6.16
CA SER A 115 -16.72 -8.50 4.74
C SER A 115 -15.31 -8.09 4.29
N HIS A 116 -14.67 -7.16 5.00
CA HIS A 116 -13.28 -6.79 4.75
C HIS A 116 -12.37 -7.97 5.14
N PRO A 117 -11.41 -8.36 4.28
CA PRO A 117 -10.52 -9.46 4.59
C PRO A 117 -9.64 -9.14 5.81
N ALA A 118 -9.30 -10.15 6.60
CA ALA A 118 -8.37 -9.98 7.72
C ALA A 118 -6.94 -9.66 7.26
N GLU A 119 -6.57 -10.14 6.07
CA GLU A 119 -5.28 -9.89 5.43
C GLU A 119 -5.50 -9.76 3.91
N SER A 120 -4.85 -8.77 3.30
CA SER A 120 -4.76 -8.58 1.85
C SER A 120 -3.29 -8.53 1.40
N LEU A 121 -3.04 -8.53 0.08
CA LEU A 121 -1.69 -8.52 -0.47
C LEU A 121 -1.46 -7.25 -1.28
N VAL A 122 -0.39 -6.53 -0.96
CA VAL A 122 0.08 -5.37 -1.72
C VAL A 122 1.37 -5.73 -2.44
N THR A 123 1.39 -5.51 -3.74
CA THR A 123 2.56 -5.58 -4.61
C THR A 123 2.86 -4.21 -5.16
N VAL A 124 4.13 -3.85 -5.12
CA VAL A 124 4.64 -2.58 -5.55
C VAL A 124 5.79 -2.84 -6.50
N THR A 125 5.79 -2.19 -7.67
CA THR A 125 6.93 -2.17 -8.59
C THR A 125 7.41 -0.76 -8.87
N PHE A 126 8.70 -0.66 -9.12
CA PHE A 126 9.42 0.58 -9.40
C PHE A 126 10.25 0.40 -10.65
N GLU A 127 9.98 1.24 -11.64
CA GLU A 127 10.61 1.19 -12.95
C GLU A 127 11.18 2.56 -13.27
N GLU A 128 12.39 2.62 -13.83
CA GLU A 128 12.90 3.87 -14.38
C GLU A 128 12.03 4.30 -15.56
N HIS A 129 11.65 5.58 -15.60
CA HIS A 129 10.83 6.11 -16.67
C HIS A 129 11.12 7.59 -16.88
N GLU A 130 11.66 7.95 -18.06
CA GLU A 130 11.91 9.33 -18.48
C GLU A 130 12.74 10.16 -17.48
N GLY A 131 13.72 9.53 -16.82
CA GLY A 131 14.57 10.17 -15.81
C GLY A 131 13.95 10.22 -14.41
N GLY A 132 12.68 9.86 -14.27
CA GLY A 132 11.98 9.65 -13.01
C GLY A 132 11.67 8.17 -12.75
N THR A 133 10.67 7.94 -11.91
CA THR A 133 10.24 6.60 -11.50
C THR A 133 8.77 6.38 -11.80
N LYS A 134 8.46 5.37 -12.58
CA LYS A 134 7.12 4.82 -12.70
C LYS A 134 6.89 3.80 -11.60
N LEU A 135 5.86 4.04 -10.80
CA LEU A 135 5.44 3.22 -9.69
C LEU A 135 4.11 2.56 -10.05
N THR A 136 4.03 1.24 -9.90
CA THR A 136 2.77 0.51 -10.01
C THR A 136 2.45 -0.16 -8.68
N LEU A 137 1.34 0.25 -8.06
CA LEU A 137 0.77 -0.39 -6.88
C LEU A 137 -0.37 -1.30 -7.32
N ARG A 138 -0.35 -2.52 -6.78
CA ARG A 138 -1.37 -3.55 -6.94
C ARG A 138 -1.80 -4.02 -5.57
N HIS A 139 -3.07 -3.85 -5.24
CA HIS A 139 -3.63 -4.29 -3.97
C HIS A 139 -4.74 -5.30 -4.24
N ALA A 140 -4.44 -6.58 -3.98
CA ALA A 140 -5.38 -7.68 -4.13
C ALA A 140 -6.26 -7.76 -2.87
N ILE A 141 -7.45 -7.17 -2.96
CA ILE A 141 -8.40 -7.05 -1.86
C ILE A 141 -9.81 -7.46 -2.35
N PRO A 142 -10.34 -8.61 -1.92
CA PRO A 142 -11.67 -9.08 -2.35
C PRO A 142 -12.79 -8.35 -1.58
N VAL A 143 -12.96 -7.06 -1.84
CA VAL A 143 -14.01 -6.21 -1.25
C VAL A 143 -15.10 -5.86 -2.28
N SER A 144 -16.21 -5.31 -1.80
CA SER A 144 -17.25 -4.77 -2.68
C SER A 144 -16.73 -3.61 -3.55
N VAL A 145 -17.45 -3.30 -4.63
CA VAL A 145 -17.10 -2.18 -5.53
C VAL A 145 -16.99 -0.85 -4.80
N GLU A 146 -17.83 -0.61 -3.79
CA GLU A 146 -17.83 0.64 -3.03
C GLU A 146 -16.62 0.74 -2.08
N GLU A 147 -16.34 -0.34 -1.35
CA GLU A 147 -15.13 -0.44 -0.52
C GLU A 147 -13.86 -0.29 -1.35
N ARG A 148 -13.87 -0.82 -2.59
CA ARG A 148 -12.77 -0.67 -3.54
C ARG A 148 -12.54 0.79 -3.92
N LYS A 149 -13.60 1.55 -4.25
CA LYS A 149 -13.48 2.99 -4.55
C LYS A 149 -12.90 3.78 -3.37
N GLY A 150 -13.32 3.46 -2.15
CA GLY A 150 -12.77 4.08 -0.94
C GLY A 150 -11.27 3.80 -0.77
N ALA A 151 -10.86 2.56 -0.99
CA ALA A 151 -9.45 2.17 -0.93
C ALA A 151 -8.61 2.76 -2.09
N GLU A 152 -9.16 2.82 -3.30
CA GLU A 152 -8.55 3.49 -4.46
C GLU A 152 -8.31 4.98 -4.17
N GLN A 153 -9.31 5.67 -3.61
CA GLN A 153 -9.20 7.07 -3.21
C GLN A 153 -8.12 7.26 -2.13
N GLY A 154 -8.14 6.43 -1.08
CA GLY A 154 -7.15 6.48 0.00
C GLY A 154 -5.72 6.29 -0.50
N TRP A 155 -5.48 5.30 -1.37
CA TRP A 155 -4.17 5.11 -2.00
C TRP A 155 -3.76 6.28 -2.88
N SER A 156 -4.70 6.84 -3.66
CA SER A 156 -4.42 7.98 -4.54
C SER A 156 -3.97 9.21 -3.75
N GLU A 157 -4.61 9.49 -2.61
CA GLU A 157 -4.23 10.59 -1.70
C GLU A 157 -2.88 10.35 -1.04
N MET A 158 -2.61 9.13 -0.57
CA MET A 158 -1.31 8.78 0.02
C MET A 158 -0.18 8.94 -1.01
N LEU A 159 -0.38 8.49 -2.25
CA LEU A 159 0.60 8.64 -3.33
C LEU A 159 0.76 10.10 -3.77
N GLU A 160 -0.25 10.94 -3.57
CA GLU A 160 -0.13 12.39 -3.79
C GLU A 160 0.78 13.04 -2.76
N ARG A 161 0.61 12.69 -1.49
CA ARG A 161 1.53 13.12 -0.44
C ARG A 161 2.95 12.62 -0.64
N LEU A 162 3.13 11.42 -1.17
CA LEU A 162 4.45 10.92 -1.54
C LEU A 162 5.10 11.81 -2.61
N ALA A 163 4.34 12.20 -3.64
CA ALA A 163 4.84 13.10 -4.68
C ALA A 163 5.23 14.47 -4.12
N GLU A 164 4.42 15.03 -3.21
CA GLU A 164 4.73 16.28 -2.53
C GLU A 164 5.95 16.18 -1.60
N ASP A 165 6.17 15.03 -0.95
CA ASP A 165 7.33 14.79 -0.11
C ASP A 165 8.61 14.70 -0.94
N LEU A 166 8.56 13.97 -2.06
CA LEU A 166 9.69 13.82 -2.98
C LEU A 166 10.07 15.13 -3.66
N ALA A 167 9.11 16.01 -3.97
CA ALA A 167 9.38 17.33 -4.56
C ALA A 167 10.09 18.31 -3.60
N LYS A 168 10.19 17.98 -2.31
CA LYS A 168 10.91 18.79 -1.30
C LYS A 168 12.33 18.28 -1.03
N ALA A 169 12.67 17.11 -1.55
CA ALA A 169 13.93 16.42 -1.30
C ALA A 169 15.10 16.95 -2.15
#